data_AF-A0A3D3W114-F1
#
_entry.id   AF-A0A3D3W114-F1
#
_cell.length_a   1.000
_cell.length_b   1.000
_cell.length_c   1.000
_cell.angle_alpha   90.00
_cell.angle_beta   90.00
_cell.angle_gamma   90.00
#
_symmetry.space_group_name_H-M   'P 1'
#
loop_
_entity.id
_entity.type
_entity.pdbx_description
1 polymer ?
#
loop_
_entity_poly.entity_id
_entity_poly.type
_entity_poly.pdbx_seq_one_letter_code
_entity_poly.pdbx_strand_id
1 'polypeptide(L)'
;MNQGILLACAFSTAAMTGLIWLIQVVQYPLMGSVGTEQFVSYEQQHCNRITPVVMPLMTVELLTALWLAWKPIPGFSGTLWLAAAAVLGIWASTFFIQVPLHDRLCVAFDAELHRRLVLSNWIRTVLWTFRSVLMFRLLLQAMQLAGGAGGPVVRG
;
A
#
# COMPACT_ATOMS: atom_id res chain seq x y z
N MET A 1 -0.21 -18.26 15.32
CA MET A 1 0.45 -16.93 15.43
C MET A 1 0.54 -16.19 14.09
N ASN A 2 0.94 -16.84 12.98
CA ASN A 2 1.08 -16.15 11.68
C ASN A 2 -0.25 -15.74 10.99
N GLN A 3 -1.39 -16.38 11.30
CA GLN A 3 -2.68 -16.07 10.67
C GLN A 3 -3.18 -14.65 10.98
N GLY A 4 -3.12 -14.21 12.25
CA GLY A 4 -3.49 -12.84 12.61
C GLY A 4 -2.60 -11.80 11.95
N ILE A 5 -1.30 -12.09 11.80
CA ILE A 5 -0.34 -11.22 11.12
C ILE A 5 -0.63 -11.17 9.61
N LEU A 6 -0.95 -12.31 8.99
CA LEU A 6 -1.36 -12.37 7.59
C LEU A 6 -2.64 -11.55 7.34
N LEU A 7 -3.62 -11.64 8.24
CA LEU A 7 -4.85 -10.83 8.16
C LEU A 7 -4.55 -9.34 8.31
N ALA A 8 -3.71 -8.94 9.28
CA ALA A 8 -3.30 -7.55 9.45
C ALA A 8 -2.54 -7.02 8.21
N CYS A 9 -1.65 -7.83 7.64
CA CYS A 9 -0.92 -7.49 6.42
C CYS A 9 -1.87 -7.35 5.22
N ALA A 10 -2.79 -8.30 5.03
CA ALA A 10 -3.76 -8.26 3.95
C ALA A 10 -4.73 -7.07 4.08
N PHE A 11 -5.25 -6.82 5.29
CA PHE A 11 -6.13 -5.68 5.56
C PHE A 11 -5.44 -4.35 5.25
N SER A 12 -4.25 -4.13 5.81
CA SER A 12 -3.49 -2.89 5.57
C SER A 12 -3.14 -2.71 4.08
N THR A 13 -2.74 -3.79 3.40
CA THR A 13 -2.47 -3.79 1.94
C THR A 13 -3.72 -3.41 1.14
N ALA A 14 -4.88 -4.01 1.44
CA ALA A 14 -6.13 -3.74 0.73
C ALA A 14 -6.64 -2.32 0.99
N ALA A 15 -6.58 -1.86 2.25
CA ALA A 15 -6.94 -0.49 2.63
C ALA A 15 -6.06 0.54 1.90
N MET A 16 -4.74 0.34 1.89
CA MET A 16 -3.82 1.21 1.16
C MET A 16 -4.02 1.13 -0.35
N THR A 17 -4.39 -0.02 -0.90
CA THR A 17 -4.74 -0.16 -2.32
C THR A 17 -5.97 0.69 -2.67
N GLY A 18 -7.05 0.61 -1.88
CA GLY A 18 -8.22 1.45 -2.10
C GLY A 18 -7.88 2.95 -2.00
N LEU A 19 -7.11 3.32 -0.98
CA LEU A 19 -6.69 4.70 -0.75
C LEU A 19 -5.80 5.23 -1.89
N ILE A 20 -4.82 4.46 -2.36
CA ILE A 20 -3.92 4.93 -3.42
C ILE A 20 -4.64 5.08 -4.76
N TRP A 21 -5.62 4.23 -5.06
CA TRP A 21 -6.45 4.39 -6.26
C TRP A 21 -7.32 5.64 -6.18
N LEU A 22 -7.92 5.92 -5.02
CA LEU A 22 -8.64 7.18 -4.79
C LEU A 22 -7.72 8.38 -4.98
N ILE A 23 -6.51 8.33 -4.42
CA ILE A 23 -5.52 9.39 -4.55
C ILE A 23 -5.12 9.58 -6.02
N GLN A 24 -4.77 8.49 -6.71
CA GLN A 24 -4.25 8.51 -8.07
C GLN A 24 -5.27 9.00 -9.10
N VAL A 25 -6.51 8.51 -9.02
CA VAL A 25 -7.53 8.73 -10.05
C VAL A 25 -8.39 9.95 -9.76
N VAL A 26 -8.64 10.25 -8.48
CA VAL A 26 -9.56 11.32 -8.10
C VAL A 26 -8.80 12.49 -7.51
N GLN A 27 -8.05 12.27 -6.44
CA GLN A 27 -7.51 13.37 -5.65
C GLN A 27 -6.42 14.16 -6.39
N TYR A 28 -5.43 13.47 -6.96
CA TYR A 28 -4.32 14.11 -7.66
C TYR A 28 -4.75 14.88 -8.91
N PRO A 29 -5.68 14.40 -9.75
CA PRO A 29 -6.25 15.20 -10.83
C PRO A 29 -7.02 16.43 -10.32
N LEU A 30 -7.88 16.27 -9.31
CA LEU A 30 -8.66 17.38 -8.75
C LEU A 30 -7.80 18.44 -8.06
N MET A 31 -6.66 18.05 -7.49
CA MET A 31 -5.68 18.97 -6.92
C MET A 31 -5.17 20.00 -7.94
N GLY A 32 -5.05 19.62 -9.22
CA GLY A 32 -4.71 20.55 -10.31
C GLY A 32 -5.81 21.57 -10.63
N SER A 33 -7.01 21.40 -10.09
CA SER A 33 -8.18 22.27 -10.33
C SER A 33 -8.47 23.27 -9.19
N VAL A 34 -7.66 23.27 -8.12
CA VAL A 34 -7.88 24.12 -6.92
C VAL A 34 -7.65 25.61 -7.19
N GLY A 35 -6.89 25.95 -8.23
CA GLY A 35 -6.46 27.33 -8.52
C GLY A 35 -5.18 27.69 -7.77
N THR A 36 -4.32 28.50 -8.40
CA THR A 36 -2.96 28.80 -7.91
C THR A 36 -2.94 29.57 -6.60
N GLU A 37 -3.95 30.40 -6.34
CA GLU A 37 -4.04 31.23 -5.14
C GLU A 37 -4.26 30.39 -3.87
N GLN A 38 -5.11 29.36 -3.95
CA GLN A 38 -5.48 28.53 -2.81
C GLN A 38 -4.64 27.25 -2.72
N PHE A 39 -3.89 26.90 -3.77
CA PHE A 39 -3.17 25.63 -3.89
C PHE A 39 -2.25 25.33 -2.71
N VAL A 40 -1.40 26.28 -2.31
CA VAL A 40 -0.42 26.06 -1.23
C VAL A 40 -1.12 25.75 0.10
N SER A 41 -2.17 26.50 0.43
CA SER A 41 -2.96 26.25 1.63
C SER A 41 -3.66 24.89 1.58
N TYR A 42 -4.20 24.53 0.41
CA TYR A 42 -4.81 23.23 0.18
C TYR A 42 -3.79 22.10 0.38
N GLU A 43 -2.60 22.21 -0.21
CA GLU A 43 -1.60 21.14 -0.20
C GLU A 43 -1.01 20.91 1.20
N GLN A 44 -0.66 21.98 1.91
CA GLN A 44 -0.22 21.86 3.31
C GLN A 44 -1.28 21.18 4.18
N GLN A 45 -2.54 21.57 4.00
CA GLN A 45 -3.66 20.96 4.68
C GLN A 45 -3.87 19.49 4.28
N HIS A 46 -3.70 19.16 3.00
CA HIS A 46 -3.75 17.80 2.50
C HIS A 46 -2.68 16.94 3.17
N CYS A 47 -1.41 17.34 3.13
CA CYS A 47 -0.29 16.62 3.72
C CYS A 47 -0.48 16.40 5.23
N ASN A 48 -0.92 17.43 5.96
CA ASN A 48 -1.17 17.33 7.40
C ASN A 48 -2.31 16.36 7.75
N ARG A 49 -3.36 16.30 6.92
CA ARG A 49 -4.53 15.43 7.18
C ARG A 49 -4.35 14.01 6.69
N ILE A 50 -3.63 13.79 5.58
CA ILE A 50 -3.45 12.45 5.02
C ILE A 50 -2.44 11.62 5.81
N THR A 51 -1.39 12.25 6.35
CA THR A 51 -0.31 11.60 7.12
C THR A 51 -0.83 10.69 8.25
N PRO A 52 -1.70 11.16 9.18
CA PRO A 52 -2.21 10.31 10.25
C PRO A 52 -3.10 9.14 9.77
N VAL A 53 -3.63 9.21 8.54
CA VAL A 53 -4.41 8.10 7.95
C VAL A 53 -3.48 7.06 7.32
N VAL A 54 -2.51 7.51 6.52
CA VAL A 54 -1.62 6.59 5.77
C VAL A 54 -0.54 5.97 6.64
N MET A 55 0.08 6.75 7.53
CA MET A 55 1.27 6.29 8.27
C MET A 55 1.01 5.05 9.14
N PRO A 56 -0.09 4.95 9.90
CA PRO A 56 -0.37 3.74 10.67
C PRO A 56 -0.56 2.51 9.78
N LEU A 57 -1.33 2.64 8.69
CA LEU A 57 -1.59 1.55 7.77
C LEU A 57 -0.32 1.09 7.06
N MET A 58 0.48 2.03 6.54
CA MET A 58 1.76 1.73 5.87
C MET A 58 2.77 1.09 6.82
N THR A 59 2.81 1.53 8.09
CA THR A 59 3.73 0.98 9.09
C THR A 59 3.33 -0.44 9.48
N VAL A 60 2.03 -0.70 9.71
CA VAL A 60 1.52 -2.05 9.96
C VAL A 60 1.82 -2.95 8.77
N GLU A 61 1.58 -2.48 7.55
CA GLU A 61 1.87 -3.24 6.32
C GLU A 61 3.34 -3.63 6.24
N LEU A 62 4.26 -2.69 6.46
CA LEU A 62 5.70 -2.93 6.41
C LEU A 62 6.14 -3.95 7.46
N LEU A 63 5.80 -3.71 8.72
CA LEU A 63 6.25 -4.55 9.83
C LEU A 63 5.72 -5.98 9.69
N THR A 64 4.45 -6.13 9.31
CA THR A 64 3.83 -7.45 9.11
C THR A 64 4.41 -8.16 7.89
N ALA A 65 4.67 -7.46 6.78
CA ALA A 65 5.28 -8.05 5.59
C ALA A 65 6.71 -8.55 5.86
N LEU A 66 7.53 -7.76 6.56
CA LEU A 66 8.89 -8.16 6.95
C LEU A 66 8.87 -9.35 7.92
N TRP A 67 7.96 -9.34 8.89
CA TRP A 67 7.80 -10.48 9.80
C TRP A 67 7.41 -11.77 9.07
N LEU A 68 6.47 -11.70 8.14
CA LEU A 68 6.03 -12.86 7.36
C LEU A 68 7.13 -13.36 6.40
N ALA A 69 7.99 -12.48 5.88
CA ALA A 69 9.15 -12.90 5.10
C ALA A 69 10.21 -13.61 5.97
N TRP A 70 10.46 -13.12 7.19
CA TRP A 70 11.40 -13.72 8.14
C TRP A 70 10.90 -15.05 8.72
N LYS A 71 9.61 -15.14 9.08
CA LYS A 71 8.97 -16.35 9.62
C LYS A 71 7.85 -16.82 8.69
N PRO A 72 8.19 -17.34 7.49
CA PRO A 72 7.20 -17.67 6.48
C PRO A 72 6.31 -18.83 6.91
N ILE A 73 5.08 -18.81 6.42
CA ILE A 73 4.20 -19.98 6.47
C ILE A 73 4.81 -21.04 5.52
N PRO A 74 4.93 -22.32 5.95
CA PRO A 74 5.47 -23.38 5.10
C PRO A 74 4.79 -23.42 3.72
N GLY A 75 5.58 -23.49 2.65
CA GLY A 75 5.09 -23.49 1.27
C GLY A 75 4.90 -22.11 0.61
N PHE A 76 5.04 -21.00 1.35
CA PHE A 76 4.78 -19.64 0.82
C PHE A 76 5.97 -18.68 0.87
N SER A 77 7.17 -19.17 1.21
CA SER A 77 8.36 -18.31 1.44
C SER A 77 8.67 -17.38 0.25
N GLY A 78 8.68 -17.89 -0.99
CA GLY A 78 8.97 -17.07 -2.17
C GLY A 78 7.98 -15.91 -2.37
N THR A 79 6.68 -16.18 -2.23
CA THR A 79 5.62 -15.16 -2.34
C THR A 79 5.74 -14.10 -1.25
N LEU A 80 6.10 -14.49 -0.02
CA LEU A 80 6.25 -13.58 1.11
C LEU A 80 7.47 -12.66 0.97
N TRP A 81 8.59 -13.17 0.44
CA TRP A 81 9.75 -12.34 0.09
C TRP A 81 9.45 -11.36 -1.05
N LEU A 82 8.71 -11.80 -2.07
CA LEU A 82 8.28 -10.93 -3.17
C LEU A 82 7.35 -9.81 -2.68
N ALA A 83 6.41 -10.15 -1.79
CA ALA A 83 5.59 -9.15 -1.12
C ALA A 83 6.45 -8.15 -0.32
N ALA A 84 7.38 -8.65 0.50
CA ALA A 84 8.30 -7.79 1.28
C ALA A 84 9.12 -6.84 0.38
N ALA A 85 9.66 -7.33 -0.72
CA ALA A 85 10.37 -6.49 -1.69
C ALA A 85 9.47 -5.38 -2.28
N ALA A 86 8.22 -5.70 -2.61
CA ALA A 86 7.27 -4.72 -3.14
C ALA A 86 6.93 -3.62 -2.12
N VAL A 87 6.75 -3.94 -0.84
CA VAL A 87 6.48 -2.90 0.18
C VAL A 87 7.72 -2.03 0.44
N LEU A 88 8.92 -2.60 0.39
CA LEU A 88 10.15 -1.81 0.46
C LEU A 88 10.26 -0.85 -0.73
N GLY A 89 9.89 -1.29 -1.93
CA GLY A 89 9.80 -0.43 -3.12
C GLY A 89 8.80 0.72 -2.96
N ILE A 90 7.64 0.46 -2.35
CA ILE A 90 6.63 1.50 -2.03
C ILE A 90 7.19 2.53 -1.07
N TRP A 91 7.85 2.10 0.00
CA TRP A 91 8.45 2.99 1.00
C TRP A 91 9.59 3.81 0.40
N ALA A 92 10.45 3.20 -0.42
CA ALA A 92 11.51 3.89 -1.13
C ALA A 92 10.94 4.96 -2.08
N SER A 93 9.96 4.62 -2.91
CA SER A 93 9.28 5.61 -3.76
C SER A 93 8.70 6.75 -2.93
N THR A 94 8.00 6.42 -1.84
CA THR A 94 7.35 7.41 -0.98
C THR A 94 8.35 8.42 -0.43
N PHE A 95 9.44 7.96 0.18
CA PHE A 95 10.42 8.84 0.80
C PHE A 95 11.31 9.60 -0.18
N PHE A 96 11.71 8.97 -1.28
CA PHE A 96 12.67 9.58 -2.20
C PHE A 96 12.02 10.37 -3.33
N ILE A 97 10.74 10.14 -3.61
CA ILE A 97 10.05 10.77 -4.73
C ILE A 97 8.86 11.59 -4.23
N GLN A 98 7.88 10.96 -3.58
CA GLN A 98 6.62 11.65 -3.29
C GLN A 98 6.74 12.67 -2.15
N VAL A 99 7.46 12.37 -1.07
CA VAL A 99 7.68 13.33 0.02
C VAL A 99 8.38 14.61 -0.49
N PRO A 100 9.53 14.54 -1.20
CA PRO A 100 10.18 15.74 -1.73
C PRO A 100 9.33 16.54 -2.73
N LEU A 101 8.45 15.86 -3.49
CA LEU A 101 7.53 16.56 -4.41
C LEU A 101 6.44 17.30 -3.66
N HIS A 102 5.82 16.66 -2.67
CA HIS A 102 4.82 17.29 -1.79
C HIS A 102 5.43 18.47 -1.01
N ASP A 103 6.65 18.34 -0.48
CA ASP A 103 7.33 19.43 0.23
C ASP A 103 7.53 20.67 -0.64
N ARG A 104 7.87 20.48 -1.93
CA ARG A 104 8.01 21.59 -2.89
C ARG A 104 6.65 22.21 -3.26
N LEU A 105 5.65 21.37 -3.46
CA LEU A 105 4.28 21.80 -3.77
C LEU A 105 3.61 22.52 -2.58
N CYS A 106 4.04 22.23 -1.35
CA CYS A 106 3.67 22.95 -0.13
C CYS A 106 4.22 24.39 -0.06
N VAL A 107 5.14 24.77 -0.97
CA VAL A 107 5.71 26.13 -1.02
C VAL A 107 5.11 26.93 -2.16
N ALA A 108 4.98 26.32 -3.35
CA ALA A 108 4.40 26.97 -4.52
C ALA A 108 3.78 25.94 -5.46
N PHE A 109 2.72 26.36 -6.18
CA PHE A 109 2.20 25.56 -7.27
C PHE A 109 3.21 25.53 -8.43
N ASP A 110 3.52 24.32 -8.90
CA ASP A 110 4.31 24.07 -10.10
C ASP A 110 3.65 22.91 -10.86
N ALA A 111 3.17 23.20 -12.06
CA ALA A 111 2.44 22.24 -12.88
C ALA A 111 3.31 21.05 -13.31
N GLU A 112 4.62 21.24 -13.49
CA GLU A 112 5.54 20.16 -13.84
C GLU A 112 5.83 19.27 -12.62
N LEU A 113 6.00 19.86 -11.43
CA LEU A 113 6.11 19.07 -10.19
C LEU A 113 4.83 18.30 -9.89
N HIS A 114 3.65 18.90 -10.11
CA HIS A 114 2.36 18.23 -9.99
C HIS A 114 2.25 17.05 -10.97
N ARG A 115 2.56 17.27 -12.25
CA ARG A 115 2.57 16.20 -13.26
C ARG A 115 3.51 15.06 -12.88
N ARG A 116 4.72 15.37 -12.39
CA ARG A 116 5.68 14.39 -11.89
C ARG A 116 5.16 13.63 -10.67
N LEU A 117 4.44 14.29 -9.77
CA LEU A 117 3.79 13.64 -8.63
C LEU A 117 2.76 12.62 -9.12
N VAL A 118 1.86 13.02 -10.02
CA VAL A 118 0.82 12.13 -10.57
C VAL A 118 1.41 10.94 -11.31
N LEU A 119 2.43 11.17 -12.13
CA LEU A 119 3.06 10.10 -12.91
C LEU A 119 3.87 9.14 -12.03
N SER A 120 4.67 9.66 -11.11
CA SER A 120 5.49 8.82 -10.24
C SER A 120 4.66 8.02 -9.23
N ASN A 121 3.46 8.48 -8.88
CA ASN A 121 2.58 7.76 -7.97
C ASN A 121 1.98 6.47 -8.56
N TRP A 122 2.02 6.30 -9.89
CA TRP A 122 1.71 5.02 -10.52
C TRP A 122 2.61 3.88 -10.05
N ILE A 123 3.87 4.17 -9.66
CA ILE A 123 4.77 3.18 -9.07
C ILE A 123 4.10 2.54 -7.86
N ARG A 124 3.60 3.38 -6.94
CA ARG A 124 2.95 2.90 -5.71
C ARG A 124 1.60 2.25 -6.00
N THR A 125 0.83 2.81 -6.93
CA THR A 125 -0.47 2.25 -7.34
C THR A 125 -0.34 0.83 -7.89
N VAL A 126 0.63 0.60 -8.77
CA VAL A 126 0.92 -0.73 -9.33
C VAL A 126 1.44 -1.68 -8.24
N LEU A 127 2.38 -1.23 -7.40
CA LEU A 127 2.95 -2.07 -6.35
C LEU A 127 1.91 -2.48 -5.28
N TRP A 128 1.04 -1.58 -4.83
CA TRP A 128 -0.04 -1.92 -3.90
C TRP A 128 -1.06 -2.85 -4.54
N THR A 129 -1.44 -2.61 -5.79
CA THR A 129 -2.35 -3.50 -6.53
C THR A 129 -1.78 -4.91 -6.65
N PHE A 130 -0.51 -5.02 -7.04
CA PHE A 130 0.21 -6.28 -7.12
C PHE A 130 0.26 -6.99 -5.76
N ARG A 131 0.59 -6.27 -4.68
CA ARG A 131 0.61 -6.81 -3.32
C ARG A 131 -0.77 -7.31 -2.88
N SER A 132 -1.84 -6.57 -3.17
CA SER A 132 -3.21 -7.00 -2.90
C SER A 132 -3.53 -8.34 -3.54
N VAL A 133 -3.15 -8.55 -4.80
CA VAL A 133 -3.30 -9.84 -5.49
C VAL A 133 -2.53 -10.96 -4.77
N LEU A 134 -1.28 -10.70 -4.35
CA LEU A 134 -0.50 -11.67 -3.59
C LEU A 134 -1.16 -12.02 -2.26
N MET A 135 -1.63 -11.01 -1.50
CA MET A 135 -2.23 -11.22 -0.19
C MET A 135 -3.55 -11.98 -0.27
N PHE A 136 -4.40 -11.67 -1.25
CA PHE A 136 -5.63 -12.42 -1.46
C PHE A 136 -5.37 -13.86 -1.88
N ARG A 137 -4.37 -14.11 -2.74
CA ARG A 137 -3.98 -15.47 -3.10
C ARG A 137 -3.52 -16.28 -1.88
N LEU A 138 -2.69 -15.68 -1.01
CA LEU A 138 -2.24 -16.33 0.22
C LEU A 138 -3.40 -16.62 1.18
N LEU A 139 -4.35 -15.70 1.32
CA LEU A 139 -5.55 -15.92 2.14
C LEU A 139 -6.40 -17.07 1.59
N LEU A 140 -6.66 -17.11 0.28
CA LEU A 140 -7.41 -18.19 -0.35
C LEU A 140 -6.75 -19.56 -0.14
N GLN A 141 -5.43 -19.63 -0.31
CA GLN A 141 -4.67 -20.86 -0.09
C GLN A 141 -4.68 -21.28 1.38
N ALA A 142 -4.55 -20.33 2.31
CA ALA A 142 -4.64 -20.61 3.75
C ALA A 142 -6.03 -21.13 4.14
N MET A 143 -7.11 -20.60 3.54
CA MET A 143 -8.49 -21.08 3.77
C MET A 143 -8.70 -22.49 3.21
N GLN A 144 -8.16 -22.80 2.03
CA GLN A 144 -8.26 -24.14 1.43
C GLN A 144 -7.55 -25.20 2.28
N LEU A 145 -6.37 -24.89 2.81
CA LEU A 145 -5.63 -25.78 3.70
C LEU A 145 -6.38 -26.03 5.02
N ALA A 146 -7.05 -25.00 5.55
CA ALA A 146 -7.87 -25.13 6.75
C ALA A 146 -9.14 -25.98 6.51
N GLY A 147 -9.78 -25.83 5.33
CA GLY A 147 -10.97 -26.61 4.95
C GLY A 147 -10.67 -28.06 4.56
N GLY A 148 -9.52 -28.33 3.94
CA GLY A 148 -9.10 -29.68 3.54
C GLY A 148 -8.74 -30.60 4.71
N ALA A 149 -8.40 -30.05 5.87
CA ALA A 149 -8.12 -30.81 7.09
C ALA A 149 -9.40 -31.36 7.79
N GLY A 150 -10.60 -31.03 7.29
CA GLY A 150 -11.90 -31.45 7.84
C GLY A 150 -12.67 -32.51 7.05
N GLY A 151 -12.07 -33.14 6.03
CA GLY A 151 -12.74 -34.19 5.25
C GLY A 151 -12.98 -35.47 6.06
N PRO A 152 -14.12 -36.16 5.92
CA PRO A 152 -14.44 -37.32 6.76
C PRO A 152 -13.45 -38.45 6.49
N VAL A 153 -12.81 -38.94 7.55
CA VAL A 153 -12.13 -40.23 7.53
C VAL A 153 -13.22 -41.30 7.38
N VAL A 154 -13.49 -41.70 6.14
CA VAL A 154 -14.24 -42.92 5.86
C VAL A 154 -13.33 -44.08 6.30
N ARG A 155 -13.50 -44.53 7.54
CA ARG A 155 -12.94 -45.81 8.01
C ARG A 155 -13.78 -46.92 7.39
N GLY A 156 -13.18 -47.64 6.45
CA GLY A 156 -13.61 -48.99 6.06
C GLY A 156 -13.15 -50.02 7.08
#